data_AF-A0A327VF27-F1
#
_entry.id   AF-A0A327VF27-F1
#
_cell.length_a   1.000
_cell.length_b   1.000
_cell.length_c   1.000
_cell.angle_alpha   90.00
_cell.angle_beta   90.00
_cell.angle_gamma   90.00
#
_symmetry.space_group_name_H-M   'P 1'
#
loop_
_entity.id
_entity.type
_entity.pdbx_description
1 polymer ?
#
loop_
_entity_poly.entity_id
_entity_poly.type
_entity_poly.pdbx_seq_one_letter_code
_entity_poly.pdbx_strand_id
1 'polypeptide(L)'
;MDGITPAMSPADLRLERRIFAASHGRDLTPQEREALQRIRPPRTYPVRLAVQSYDGPVAMLPVAQLYVRDVPDLSPPEGKDLLQILWCPFDHPIMPRTLLFWRSAAAVTDILDTPPEPSAVQFDGYLPEPCVLEPEQITEYPDHLELSEDLREQLNQWSVLQAEEEGMDPDTYYDCVLSNAPGWKVGGWPAWNSTDPSPRSCSECGTRMEV
;
A
#
# COMPACT_ATOMS: atom_id res chain seq x y z
N MET A 1 13.51 -7.71 5.24
CA MET A 1 13.86 -8.73 4.22
C MET A 1 13.48 -10.09 4.74
N ASP A 2 12.42 -10.68 4.20
CA ASP A 2 11.86 -11.95 4.67
C ASP A 2 12.72 -13.17 4.32
N GLY A 3 13.86 -12.94 3.65
CA GLY A 3 14.85 -13.94 3.30
C GLY A 3 14.38 -14.96 2.27
N ILE A 4 13.10 -14.98 1.88
CA ILE A 4 12.52 -16.02 1.01
C ILE A 4 12.40 -15.52 -0.44
N THR A 5 12.09 -14.24 -0.65
CA THR A 5 11.87 -13.68 -1.99
C THR A 5 13.12 -12.96 -2.50
N PRO A 6 13.71 -13.36 -3.64
CA PRO A 6 14.81 -12.63 -4.22
C PRO A 6 14.28 -11.28 -4.70
N ALA A 7 14.95 -10.21 -4.28
CA ALA A 7 14.61 -8.87 -4.72
C ALA A 7 14.82 -8.75 -6.25
N MET A 8 13.98 -7.97 -6.90
CA MET A 8 13.98 -7.79 -8.36
C MET A 8 14.35 -6.36 -8.72
N SER A 9 14.97 -6.14 -9.87
CA SER A 9 15.23 -4.79 -10.34
C SER A 9 13.92 -4.10 -10.77
N PRO A 10 13.77 -2.77 -10.62
CA PRO A 10 12.62 -2.05 -11.17
C PRO A 10 12.42 -2.25 -12.68
N ALA A 11 13.53 -2.40 -13.43
CA ALA A 11 13.49 -2.66 -14.87
C ALA A 11 12.86 -4.03 -15.20
N ASP A 12 13.19 -5.05 -14.42
CA ASP A 12 12.60 -6.39 -14.57
C ASP A 12 11.11 -6.38 -14.26
N LEU A 13 10.70 -5.72 -13.16
CA LEU A 13 9.29 -5.59 -12.80
C LEU A 13 8.48 -4.89 -13.89
N ARG A 14 8.99 -3.79 -14.44
CA ARG A 14 8.33 -3.09 -15.56
C ARG A 14 8.30 -3.94 -16.84
N LEU A 15 9.33 -4.73 -17.11
CA LEU A 15 9.35 -5.65 -18.25
C LEU A 15 8.29 -6.75 -18.08
N GLU A 16 8.21 -7.36 -16.90
CA GLU A 16 7.19 -8.34 -16.56
C GLU A 16 5.77 -7.79 -16.77
N ARG A 17 5.48 -6.60 -16.24
CA ARG A 17 4.18 -5.93 -16.44
C ARG A 17 3.86 -5.68 -17.91
N ARG A 18 4.83 -5.20 -18.70
CA ARG A 18 4.65 -4.99 -20.15
C ARG A 18 4.34 -6.29 -20.89
N ILE A 19 5.02 -7.39 -20.55
CA ILE A 19 4.77 -8.70 -21.17
C ILE A 19 3.34 -9.13 -20.87
N PHE A 20 2.91 -9.08 -19.60
CA PHE A 20 1.56 -9.49 -19.22
C PHE A 20 0.47 -8.61 -19.87
N ALA A 21 0.67 -7.29 -19.91
CA ALA A 21 -0.25 -6.38 -20.58
C ALA A 21 -0.36 -6.67 -22.08
N ALA A 22 0.77 -6.93 -22.76
CA ALA A 22 0.80 -7.20 -24.20
C ALA A 22 0.36 -8.63 -24.59
N SER A 23 0.41 -9.57 -23.66
CA SER A 23 0.00 -10.97 -23.88
C SER A 23 -1.44 -11.24 -23.49
N HIS A 24 -2.19 -10.24 -23.04
CA HIS A 24 -3.57 -10.43 -22.64
C HIS A 24 -4.41 -11.02 -23.79
N GLY A 25 -5.02 -12.18 -23.56
CA GLY A 25 -5.83 -12.88 -24.56
C GLY A 25 -5.04 -13.70 -25.60
N ARG A 26 -3.73 -13.91 -25.43
CA ARG A 26 -2.93 -14.77 -26.30
C ARG A 26 -1.87 -15.57 -25.54
N ASP A 27 -1.29 -16.57 -26.21
CA ASP A 27 -0.15 -17.28 -25.68
C ASP A 27 1.13 -16.41 -25.68
N LEU A 28 1.97 -16.66 -24.68
CA LEU A 28 3.31 -16.08 -24.58
C LEU A 28 4.21 -16.65 -25.67
N THR A 29 4.94 -15.76 -26.35
CA THR A 29 6.01 -16.15 -27.27
C THR A 29 7.16 -16.85 -26.51
N PRO A 30 8.01 -17.63 -27.19
CA PRO A 30 9.19 -18.22 -26.56
C PRO A 30 10.09 -17.19 -25.87
N GLN A 31 10.27 -16.02 -26.48
CA GLN A 31 11.08 -14.92 -25.93
C GLN A 31 10.48 -14.33 -24.66
N GLU A 32 9.16 -14.10 -24.63
CA GLU A 32 8.47 -13.60 -23.44
C GLU A 32 8.56 -14.61 -22.29
N ARG A 33 8.40 -15.90 -22.58
CA ARG A 33 8.53 -16.98 -21.59
C ARG A 33 9.94 -17.05 -21.00
N GLU A 34 10.97 -16.95 -21.85
CA GLU A 34 12.37 -16.91 -21.41
C GLU A 34 12.64 -15.68 -20.52
N ALA A 35 12.13 -14.51 -20.91
CA ALA A 35 12.26 -13.29 -20.11
C ALA A 35 11.60 -13.43 -18.73
N LEU A 36 10.37 -13.94 -18.66
CA LEU A 36 9.67 -14.17 -17.39
C LEU A 36 10.38 -15.21 -16.51
N GLN A 37 10.90 -16.29 -17.09
CA GLN A 37 11.69 -17.29 -16.35
C GLN A 37 13.00 -16.72 -15.81
N ARG A 38 13.64 -15.78 -16.53
CA ARG A 38 14.84 -15.09 -16.04
C ARG A 38 14.50 -14.18 -14.85
N ILE A 39 13.38 -13.48 -14.91
CA ILE A 39 12.93 -12.55 -13.84
C ILE A 39 12.48 -13.35 -12.60
N ARG A 40 11.67 -14.39 -12.81
CA ARG A 40 11.15 -15.29 -11.77
C ARG A 40 11.57 -16.73 -12.05
N PRO A 41 12.81 -17.11 -11.69
CA PRO A 41 13.27 -18.48 -11.90
C PRO A 41 12.42 -19.47 -11.09
N PRO A 42 12.12 -20.66 -11.64
CA PRO A 42 11.46 -21.72 -10.89
C PRO A 42 12.23 -22.02 -9.61
N ARG A 43 11.55 -21.99 -8.47
CA ARG A 43 12.17 -22.32 -7.18
C ARG A 43 12.11 -23.83 -6.96
N THR A 44 13.24 -24.43 -6.66
CA THR A 44 13.31 -25.81 -6.18
C THR A 44 13.26 -25.80 -4.65
N TYR A 45 12.35 -26.57 -4.06
CA TYR A 45 12.28 -26.71 -2.61
C TYR A 45 13.41 -27.63 -2.10
N PRO A 46 14.03 -27.33 -0.94
CA PRO A 46 13.72 -26.21 -0.05
C PRO A 46 14.30 -24.87 -0.56
N VAL A 47 13.52 -23.79 -0.41
CA VAL A 47 13.96 -22.44 -0.80
C VAL A 47 15.13 -22.04 0.08
N ARG A 48 16.31 -21.82 -0.52
CA ARG A 48 17.44 -21.22 0.21
C ARG A 48 17.11 -19.77 0.51
N LEU A 49 17.43 -19.33 1.72
CA LEU A 49 17.23 -17.95 2.09
C LEU A 49 18.09 -17.05 1.18
N ALA A 50 17.43 -16.23 0.36
CA ALA A 50 18.04 -15.14 -0.39
C ALA A 50 18.19 -13.92 0.54
N VAL A 51 18.97 -14.06 1.62
CA VAL A 51 19.38 -12.89 2.42
C VAL A 51 20.52 -12.23 1.66
N GLN A 52 20.20 -11.33 0.72
CA GLN A 52 21.20 -10.38 0.23
C GLN A 52 21.23 -9.21 1.21
N SER A 53 22.17 -9.21 2.15
CA SER A 53 22.41 -8.00 2.96
C SER A 53 22.77 -6.87 2.02
N TYR A 54 21.93 -5.83 1.98
CA TYR A 54 22.25 -4.59 1.29
C TYR A 54 22.67 -3.57 2.33
N ASP A 55 23.97 -3.30 2.41
CA ASP A 55 24.56 -2.39 3.40
C ASP A 55 24.75 -0.95 2.86
N GLY A 56 24.20 -0.65 1.68
CA GLY A 56 24.28 0.67 1.04
C GLY A 56 23.05 1.55 1.31
N PRO A 57 23.12 2.85 0.99
CA PRO A 57 21.92 3.71 0.97
C PRO A 57 20.95 3.24 -0.12
N VAL A 58 19.68 3.03 0.23
CA VAL A 58 18.62 2.65 -0.71
C VAL A 58 17.81 3.89 -1.08
N ALA A 59 17.62 4.14 -2.38
CA ALA A 59 16.71 5.16 -2.84
C ALA A 59 15.26 4.78 -2.47
N MET A 60 14.56 5.69 -1.79
CA MET A 60 13.15 5.50 -1.45
C MET A 60 12.30 5.66 -2.71
N LEU A 61 11.29 4.82 -2.89
CA LEU A 61 10.38 4.94 -4.04
C LEU A 61 9.37 6.06 -3.79
N PRO A 62 9.13 6.95 -4.76
CA PRO A 62 8.02 7.90 -4.72
C PRO A 62 6.71 7.17 -4.94
N VAL A 63 5.82 7.23 -3.94
CA VAL A 63 4.58 6.48 -3.92
C VAL A 63 3.41 7.33 -4.38
N ALA A 64 3.25 8.49 -3.76
CA ALA A 64 2.15 9.40 -4.07
C ALA A 64 2.57 10.85 -3.80
N GLN A 65 1.97 11.75 -4.56
CA GLN A 65 2.04 13.19 -4.33
C GLN A 65 0.61 13.75 -4.36
N LEU A 66 0.16 14.28 -3.24
CA LEU A 66 -1.22 14.70 -3.04
C LEU A 66 -1.26 16.20 -2.75
N TYR A 67 -2.02 16.94 -3.56
CA TYR A 67 -2.30 18.34 -3.31
C TYR A 67 -3.56 18.47 -2.46
N VAL A 68 -3.52 19.35 -1.46
CA VAL A 68 -4.68 19.57 -0.57
C VAL A 68 -5.92 20.02 -1.35
N ARG A 69 -5.75 20.80 -2.41
CA ARG A 69 -6.87 21.23 -3.28
C ARG A 69 -7.58 20.09 -4.01
N ASP A 70 -6.91 18.95 -4.17
CA ASP A 70 -7.42 17.79 -4.92
C ASP A 70 -7.93 16.70 -3.96
N VAL A 71 -7.61 16.78 -2.66
CA VAL A 71 -8.01 15.80 -1.63
C VAL A 71 -8.61 16.56 -0.43
N PRO A 72 -9.93 16.76 -0.39
CA PRO A 72 -10.59 17.60 0.62
C PRO A 72 -10.36 17.16 2.07
N ASP A 73 -10.28 15.85 2.32
CA ASP A 73 -10.12 15.27 3.67
C ASP A 73 -8.66 15.26 4.15
N LEU A 74 -7.75 15.80 3.35
CA LEU A 74 -6.35 15.93 3.71
C LEU A 74 -6.17 17.11 4.67
N SER A 75 -5.80 16.85 5.92
CA SER A 75 -5.55 17.87 6.96
C SER A 75 -4.07 18.29 7.01
N PRO A 76 -3.64 19.37 6.34
CA PRO A 76 -2.24 19.77 6.32
C PRO A 76 -1.81 20.49 7.61
N PRO A 77 -0.52 20.40 7.98
CA PRO A 77 0.09 21.37 8.88
C PRO A 77 0.03 22.80 8.32
N GLU A 78 0.14 23.80 9.20
CA GLU A 78 0.08 25.21 8.81
C GLU A 78 1.08 25.56 7.69
N GLY A 79 0.58 26.23 6.65
CA GLY A 79 1.39 26.69 5.51
C GLY A 79 1.84 25.58 4.54
N LYS A 80 1.26 24.38 4.62
CA LYS A 80 1.53 23.25 3.72
C LYS A 80 0.31 22.96 2.86
N ASP A 81 0.54 22.62 1.60
CA ASP A 81 -0.51 22.33 0.60
C ASP A 81 -0.16 21.12 -0.29
N LEU A 82 0.94 20.42 0.03
CA LEU A 82 1.45 19.26 -0.69
C LEU A 82 1.95 18.18 0.29
N LEU A 83 1.45 16.96 0.15
CA LEU A 83 1.97 15.77 0.83
C LEU A 83 2.70 14.88 -0.18
N GLN A 84 3.94 14.52 0.13
CA GLN A 84 4.70 13.51 -0.61
C GLN A 84 4.90 12.27 0.27
N ILE A 85 4.61 11.11 -0.31
CA ILE A 85 4.72 9.81 0.34
C ILE A 85 5.85 9.03 -0.34
N LEU A 86 6.85 8.63 0.45
CA LEU A 86 7.94 7.78 -0.01
C LEU A 86 7.97 6.50 0.83
N TRP A 87 8.33 5.36 0.26
CA TRP A 87 8.56 4.14 1.05
C TRP A 87 9.86 3.42 0.68
N CYS A 88 10.37 2.63 1.62
CA CYS A 88 11.48 1.74 1.38
C CYS A 88 11.00 0.57 0.50
N PRO A 89 11.72 0.17 -0.55
CA PRO A 89 11.36 -0.97 -1.38
C PRO A 89 11.59 -2.34 -0.69
N PHE A 90 11.83 -2.36 0.62
CA PHE A 90 12.08 -3.54 1.45
C PHE A 90 11.34 -3.44 2.78
N ASP A 91 11.05 -4.59 3.36
CA ASP A 91 10.39 -4.67 4.66
C ASP A 91 11.29 -4.35 5.83
N HIS A 92 10.67 -3.66 6.78
CA HIS A 92 11.21 -3.34 8.08
C HIS A 92 10.11 -3.41 9.16
N PRO A 93 9.89 -4.53 9.86
CA PRO A 93 10.25 -5.92 9.60
C PRO A 93 9.20 -6.72 8.81
N ILE A 94 7.95 -6.23 8.72
CA ILE A 94 6.82 -6.90 8.03
C ILE A 94 6.25 -6.03 6.89
N MET A 95 6.51 -4.72 6.93
CA MET A 95 6.00 -3.73 5.98
C MET A 95 7.11 -2.73 5.60
N PRO A 96 6.98 -2.04 4.46
CA PRO A 96 7.95 -1.04 4.06
C PRO A 96 7.93 0.15 5.03
N ARG A 97 9.12 0.69 5.30
CA ARG A 97 9.24 1.95 6.05
C ARG A 97 8.70 3.09 5.18
N THR A 98 7.68 3.80 5.66
CA THR A 98 7.10 4.96 4.97
C THR A 98 7.59 6.27 5.58
N LEU A 99 7.87 7.26 4.74
CA LEU A 99 8.18 8.63 5.10
C LEU A 99 7.17 9.57 4.46
N LEU A 100 6.71 10.54 5.24
CA LEU A 100 5.75 11.57 4.84
C LEU A 100 6.42 12.94 4.87
N PHE A 101 6.31 13.69 3.78
CA PHE A 101 6.86 15.03 3.66
C PHE A 101 5.78 16.04 3.32
N TRP A 102 5.49 16.92 4.27
CA TRP A 102 4.62 18.07 4.05
C TRP A 102 5.41 19.26 3.51
N ARG A 103 4.98 19.78 2.37
CA ARG A 103 5.62 20.89 1.66
C ARG A 103 4.60 21.98 1.31
N SER A 104 5.16 23.16 1.02
CA SER A 104 4.46 24.14 0.19
C SER A 104 4.84 23.85 -1.26
N ALA A 105 3.85 23.62 -2.13
CA ALA A 105 4.03 23.33 -3.54
C ALA A 105 4.82 24.45 -4.24
N ALA A 106 4.54 25.71 -3.90
CA ALA A 106 5.26 26.87 -4.44
C ALA A 106 6.74 26.91 -4.06
N ALA A 107 7.14 26.24 -2.96
CA ALA A 107 8.52 26.14 -2.52
C ALA A 107 9.29 24.97 -3.17
N VAL A 108 8.62 24.14 -3.98
CA VAL A 108 9.26 23.03 -4.71
C VAL A 108 9.73 23.52 -6.07
N THR A 109 11.01 23.89 -6.17
CA THR A 109 11.60 24.45 -7.41
C THR A 109 12.53 23.45 -8.12
N ASP A 110 13.29 22.67 -7.34
CA ASP A 110 14.30 21.75 -7.88
C ASP A 110 13.68 20.36 -8.10
N ILE A 111 12.89 20.22 -9.16
CA ILE A 111 12.26 18.95 -9.54
C ILE A 111 13.25 18.10 -10.33
N LEU A 112 13.39 16.83 -9.95
CA LEU A 112 14.22 15.88 -10.68
C LEU A 112 13.45 15.29 -11.86
N ASP A 113 13.95 15.48 -13.09
CA ASP A 113 13.41 14.83 -14.29
C ASP A 113 13.54 13.30 -14.24
N THR A 114 14.49 12.80 -13.46
CA THR A 114 14.71 11.36 -13.25
C THR A 114 14.93 11.13 -11.76
N PRO A 115 13.88 10.78 -10.99
CA PRO A 115 14.01 10.40 -9.60
C PRO A 115 15.00 9.23 -9.44
N PRO A 116 15.79 9.19 -8.35
CA PRO A 116 16.69 8.08 -8.10
C PRO A 116 15.88 6.78 -7.95
N GLU A 117 16.28 5.74 -8.69
CA GLU A 117 15.66 4.42 -8.60
C GLU A 117 16.45 3.50 -7.67
N PRO A 118 15.79 2.66 -6.85
CA PRO A 118 16.47 1.65 -6.07
C PRO A 118 17.04 0.56 -6.98
N SER A 119 18.16 -0.03 -6.56
CA SER A 119 18.76 -1.15 -7.31
C SER A 119 17.89 -2.40 -7.32
N ALA A 120 17.06 -2.59 -6.29
CA ALA A 120 16.17 -3.73 -6.17
C ALA A 120 14.93 -3.41 -5.31
N VAL A 121 13.90 -4.22 -5.48
CA VAL A 121 12.62 -4.16 -4.79
C VAL A 121 12.24 -5.55 -4.30
N GLN A 122 11.88 -5.69 -3.02
CA GLN A 122 11.58 -6.99 -2.41
C GLN A 122 10.31 -7.61 -2.97
N PHE A 123 9.26 -6.80 -3.16
CA PHE A 123 7.97 -7.22 -3.68
C PHE A 123 7.54 -6.32 -4.84
N ASP A 124 6.96 -6.93 -5.87
CA ASP A 124 6.45 -6.23 -7.04
C ASP A 124 5.40 -5.16 -6.70
N GLY A 125 4.57 -5.41 -5.68
CA GLY A 125 3.58 -4.46 -5.16
C GLY A 125 4.16 -3.18 -4.58
N TYR A 126 5.47 -3.10 -4.29
CA TYR A 126 6.09 -1.88 -3.79
C TYR A 126 6.52 -0.91 -4.90
N LEU A 127 6.56 -1.33 -6.16
CA LEU A 127 6.89 -0.45 -7.27
C LEU A 127 5.60 0.14 -7.87
N PRO A 128 5.20 1.38 -7.54
CA PRO A 128 4.01 1.99 -8.14
C PRO A 128 4.21 2.20 -9.66
N GLU A 129 3.11 2.15 -10.40
CA GLU A 129 3.07 2.65 -11.78
C GLU A 129 2.76 4.15 -11.77
N PRO A 130 3.51 4.98 -12.51
CA PRO A 130 3.17 6.38 -12.64
C PRO A 130 1.77 6.56 -13.23
N CYS A 131 0.87 7.17 -12.46
CA CYS A 131 -0.50 7.46 -12.87
C CYS A 131 -0.98 8.77 -12.23
N VAL A 132 -2.08 9.30 -12.75
CA VAL A 132 -2.86 10.35 -12.10
C VAL A 132 -3.99 9.66 -11.36
N LEU A 133 -4.19 10.04 -10.10
CA LEU A 133 -5.29 9.55 -9.29
C LEU A 133 -6.48 10.50 -9.41
N GLU A 134 -7.68 9.93 -9.48
CA GLU A 134 -8.95 10.66 -9.35
C GLU A 134 -9.57 10.26 -8.01
N PRO A 135 -9.38 11.08 -6.94
CA PRO A 135 -9.86 10.73 -5.62
C PRO A 135 -11.38 10.79 -5.55
N GLU A 136 -11.98 9.80 -4.90
CA GLU A 136 -13.41 9.77 -4.55
C GLU A 136 -13.54 9.97 -3.04
N GLN A 137 -14.49 10.82 -2.63
CA GLN A 137 -14.83 10.98 -1.22
C GLN A 137 -15.91 9.98 -0.84
N ILE A 138 -15.60 9.16 0.16
CA ILE A 138 -16.46 8.08 0.64
C ILE A 138 -16.66 8.20 2.15
N THR A 139 -17.79 7.71 2.64
CA THR A 139 -18.03 7.62 4.09
C THR A 139 -17.56 6.26 4.57
N GLU A 140 -16.73 6.25 5.61
CA GLU A 140 -16.29 5.04 6.30
C GLU A 140 -16.77 5.05 7.74
N TYR A 141 -16.78 3.87 8.34
CA TYR A 141 -17.12 3.65 9.72
C TYR A 141 -15.94 2.99 10.46
N PRO A 142 -15.94 3.03 11.81
CA PRO A 142 -14.95 2.31 12.62
C PRO A 142 -14.98 0.80 12.37
N ASP A 143 -13.85 0.16 12.64
CA ASP A 143 -13.78 -1.30 12.77
C ASP A 143 -14.73 -1.81 13.86
N HIS A 144 -15.27 -3.02 13.70
CA HIS A 144 -16.23 -3.59 14.64
C HIS A 144 -15.72 -3.66 16.10
N LEU A 145 -14.41 -3.75 16.32
CA LEU A 145 -13.77 -3.75 17.65
C LEU A 145 -13.71 -2.36 18.28
N GLU A 146 -13.94 -1.30 17.51
CA GLU A 146 -14.04 0.08 17.99
C GLU A 146 -15.50 0.48 18.30
N LEU A 147 -16.48 -0.37 17.97
CA LEU A 147 -17.90 -0.18 18.28
C LEU A 147 -18.23 -0.51 19.74
N SER A 148 -19.33 0.03 20.26
CA SER A 148 -19.91 -0.47 21.51
C SER A 148 -20.43 -1.89 21.33
N GLU A 149 -20.36 -2.70 22.40
CA GLU A 149 -20.84 -4.09 22.39
C GLU A 149 -22.29 -4.19 21.89
N ASP A 150 -23.17 -3.30 22.38
CA ASP A 150 -24.58 -3.24 21.96
C ASP A 150 -24.75 -2.99 20.44
N LEU A 151 -23.92 -2.12 19.86
CA LEU A 151 -24.02 -1.78 18.44
C LEU A 151 -23.45 -2.90 17.56
N ARG A 152 -22.34 -3.51 17.98
CA ARG A 152 -21.78 -4.68 17.33
C ARG A 152 -22.77 -5.85 17.34
N GLU A 153 -23.42 -6.11 18.47
CA GLU A 153 -24.44 -7.17 18.55
C GLU A 153 -25.63 -6.90 17.61
N GLN A 154 -26.12 -5.65 17.57
CA GLN A 154 -27.20 -5.26 16.65
C GLN A 154 -26.81 -5.47 15.18
N LEU A 155 -25.59 -5.07 14.80
CA LEU A 155 -25.08 -5.26 13.44
C LEU A 155 -24.95 -6.75 13.11
N ASN A 156 -24.38 -7.54 14.02
CA ASN A 156 -24.21 -8.97 13.82
C ASN A 156 -25.53 -9.70 13.64
N GLN A 157 -26.56 -9.35 14.42
CA GLN A 157 -27.89 -9.92 14.27
C GLN A 157 -28.55 -9.51 12.95
N TRP A 158 -28.28 -8.30 12.45
CA TRP A 158 -28.85 -7.78 11.22
C TRP A 158 -28.18 -8.34 9.95
N SER A 159 -26.87 -8.58 9.98
CA SER A 159 -26.08 -8.94 8.81
C SER A 159 -25.90 -10.45 8.59
N VAL A 160 -26.42 -11.32 9.46
CA VAL A 160 -26.20 -12.78 9.38
C VAL A 160 -26.44 -13.35 7.99
N LEU A 161 -27.60 -13.04 7.39
CA LEU A 161 -27.97 -13.63 6.10
C LEU A 161 -27.06 -13.16 4.97
N GLN A 162 -26.73 -11.87 4.95
CA GLN A 162 -25.86 -11.26 3.94
C GLN A 162 -24.41 -11.74 4.09
N ALA A 163 -23.94 -11.89 5.33
CA ALA A 163 -22.62 -12.44 5.62
C ALA A 163 -22.53 -13.90 5.16
N GLU A 164 -23.57 -14.72 5.42
CA GLU A 164 -23.65 -16.10 4.93
C GLU A 164 -23.65 -16.19 3.40
N GLU A 165 -24.36 -15.28 2.70
CA GLU A 165 -24.38 -15.21 1.23
C GLU A 165 -22.98 -14.92 0.64
N GLU A 166 -22.19 -14.08 1.30
CA GLU A 166 -20.81 -13.77 0.93
C GLU A 166 -19.77 -14.76 1.49
N GLY A 167 -20.21 -15.76 2.26
CA GLY A 167 -19.33 -16.77 2.87
C GLY A 167 -18.42 -16.21 3.97
N MET A 168 -18.86 -15.17 4.67
CA MET A 168 -18.14 -14.48 5.75
C MET A 168 -18.91 -14.61 7.08
N ASP A 169 -18.22 -14.38 8.20
CA ASP A 169 -18.90 -14.12 9.46
C ASP A 169 -19.42 -12.66 9.52
N PRO A 170 -20.41 -12.35 10.37
CA PRO A 170 -21.02 -11.01 10.44
C PRO A 170 -20.06 -9.85 10.71
N ASP A 171 -19.04 -10.05 11.55
CA ASP A 171 -18.05 -9.02 11.87
C ASP A 171 -17.15 -8.76 10.64
N THR A 172 -16.61 -9.83 10.03
CA THR A 172 -15.82 -9.72 8.79
C THR A 172 -16.60 -9.07 7.65
N TYR A 173 -17.90 -9.40 7.53
CA TYR A 173 -18.78 -8.78 6.54
C TYR A 173 -18.93 -7.29 6.79
N TYR A 174 -19.14 -6.88 8.05
CA TYR A 174 -19.22 -5.46 8.39
C TYR A 174 -17.92 -4.72 8.04
N ASP A 175 -16.76 -5.22 8.48
CA ASP A 175 -15.48 -4.54 8.26
C ASP A 175 -15.15 -4.41 6.77
N CYS A 176 -15.29 -5.51 6.02
CA CYS A 176 -14.87 -5.57 4.62
C CYS A 176 -15.87 -4.94 3.63
N VAL A 177 -17.17 -4.94 3.97
CA VAL A 177 -18.24 -4.61 3.00
C VAL A 177 -18.98 -3.33 3.38
N LEU A 178 -19.19 -3.07 4.68
CA LEU A 178 -20.05 -1.98 5.15
C LEU A 178 -19.28 -0.82 5.77
N SER A 179 -18.09 -1.08 6.33
CA SER A 179 -17.39 -0.14 7.18
C SER A 179 -16.17 0.48 6.51
N ASN A 180 -15.19 -0.34 6.11
CA ASN A 180 -13.95 0.15 5.53
C ASN A 180 -13.94 -0.07 4.02
N ALA A 181 -13.60 0.99 3.29
CA ALA A 181 -13.39 0.86 1.86
C ALA A 181 -12.08 0.12 1.56
N PRO A 182 -12.09 -0.78 0.58
CA PRO A 182 -10.89 -1.46 0.15
C PRO A 182 -9.95 -0.51 -0.59
N GLY A 183 -8.66 -0.83 -0.57
CA GLY A 183 -7.65 -0.13 -1.35
C GLY A 183 -6.94 0.98 -0.58
N TRP A 184 -6.62 2.06 -1.28
CA TRP A 184 -5.79 3.16 -0.77
C TRP A 184 -6.65 4.33 -0.37
N LYS A 185 -6.43 4.85 0.83
CA LYS A 185 -7.16 5.99 1.37
C LYS A 185 -6.24 6.92 2.15
N VAL A 186 -6.73 8.13 2.36
CA VAL A 186 -6.07 9.14 3.17
C VAL A 186 -7.12 9.75 4.09
N GLY A 187 -6.84 9.73 5.39
CA GLY A 187 -7.86 9.98 6.41
C GLY A 187 -8.77 8.77 6.62
N GLY A 188 -9.95 9.00 7.20
CA GLY A 188 -10.93 7.97 7.50
C GLY A 188 -10.52 7.03 8.62
N TRP A 189 -11.16 5.86 8.67
CA TRP A 189 -11.01 4.91 9.77
C TRP A 189 -9.95 3.85 9.48
N PRO A 190 -9.01 3.56 10.40
CA PRO A 190 -8.09 2.44 10.22
C PRO A 190 -8.86 1.11 10.12
N ALA A 191 -8.46 0.25 9.16
CA ALA A 191 -9.10 -1.05 8.97
C ALA A 191 -8.56 -2.17 9.86
N TRP A 192 -7.46 -1.95 10.59
CA TRP A 192 -6.89 -2.91 11.56
C TRP A 192 -6.65 -4.36 11.07
N ASN A 193 -6.70 -4.61 9.76
CA ASN A 193 -6.61 -5.93 9.11
C ASN A 193 -5.43 -6.83 9.53
N SER A 194 -4.38 -6.27 10.14
CA SER A 194 -3.20 -7.02 10.58
C SER A 194 -2.95 -6.95 12.10
N THR A 195 -3.69 -6.10 12.81
CA THR A 195 -3.52 -5.85 14.25
C THR A 195 -4.80 -5.29 14.83
N ASP A 196 -5.25 -5.78 15.98
CA ASP A 196 -6.38 -5.20 16.72
C ASP A 196 -6.23 -3.67 16.93
N PRO A 197 -7.35 -2.93 17.06
CA PRO A 197 -7.32 -1.50 17.32
C PRO A 197 -6.43 -1.14 18.50
N SER A 198 -5.54 -0.19 18.27
CA SER A 198 -4.64 0.29 19.31
C SER A 198 -4.50 1.80 19.22
N PRO A 199 -4.46 2.52 20.37
CA PRO A 199 -4.24 3.96 20.35
C PRO A 199 -2.98 4.32 19.58
N ARG A 200 -3.13 5.14 18.54
CA ARG A 200 -2.02 5.76 17.82
C ARG A 200 -1.85 7.19 18.29
N SER A 201 -0.64 7.54 18.69
CA SER A 201 -0.24 8.92 18.99
C SER A 201 0.88 9.34 18.06
N CYS A 202 0.87 10.59 17.65
CA CYS A 202 1.97 11.18 16.91
C CYS A 202 3.25 11.12 17.75
N SER A 203 4.35 10.61 17.19
CA SER A 203 5.63 10.50 17.89
C SER A 203 6.25 11.86 18.21
N GLU A 204 5.91 12.90 17.45
CA GLU A 204 6.48 14.24 17.61
C GLU A 204 5.72 15.10 18.64
N CYS A 205 4.38 15.08 18.60
CA CYS A 205 3.55 15.95 19.45
C CYS A 205 2.69 15.21 20.49
N GLY A 206 2.61 13.88 20.44
CA GLY A 206 1.80 13.08 21.37
C GLY A 206 0.29 13.14 21.15
N THR A 207 -0.21 14.03 20.27
CA THR A 207 -1.62 14.10 19.91
C THR A 207 -2.09 12.74 19.39
N ARG A 208 -3.24 12.28 19.90
CA ARG A 208 -3.86 11.06 19.41
C ARG A 208 -4.27 11.25 17.95
N MET A 209 -4.23 10.18 17.19
CA MET A 209 -4.83 10.15 15.87
C MET A 209 -6.30 10.55 15.99
N GLU A 210 -6.69 11.57 15.24
CA GLU A 210 -8.09 11.91 15.03
C GLU A 210 -8.63 10.92 13.98
N VAL A 211 -9.80 10.34 14.27
CA VAL A 211 -10.57 9.45 13.41
C VAL A 211 -11.91 10.09 13.10
#